data_AF-A0AAE4B6B2-F1
#
_entry.id   AF-A0AAE4B6B2-F1
#
_cell.length_a   1.000
_cell.length_b   1.000
_cell.length_c   1.000
_cell.angle_alpha   90.00
_cell.angle_beta   90.00
_cell.angle_gamma   90.00
#
_symmetry.space_group_name_H-M   'P 1'
#
loop_
_entity.id
_entity.type
_entity.pdbx_description
1 polymer ?
#
loop_
_entity_poly.entity_id
_entity_poly.type
_entity_poly.pdbx_seq_one_letter_code
_entity_poly.pdbx_strand_id
1 'polypeptide(L)'
;MMTAKRKRERKELVANLLAQDWNVFGTLKFINGRTIGRHGANKLLHQYWNKVDRTFFGNAAHRQKVRVPRWCFAHDGSDSENFHVHFALLAPIKDIDHACCILNAVWDQHHRQTAPLDKNWITPVWDRSEVASYLTREYWRLGSATLLDDLSWNGTAGETMAVFEHAQQQARIQRAASPIWLRQAQQALKEQKAHYLEKNALFVWERS
;
A
#
# COMPACT_ATOMS: atom_id res chain seq x y z
N MET A 1 -24.10 -8.61 -11.35
CA MET A 1 -23.89 -10.01 -10.89
C MET A 1 -22.55 -10.51 -11.45
N MET A 2 -21.67 -11.10 -10.63
CA MET A 2 -20.34 -11.56 -11.09
C MET A 2 -20.46 -12.87 -11.90
N THR A 3 -19.88 -12.91 -13.10
CA THR A 3 -19.90 -14.10 -13.97
C THR A 3 -19.08 -15.26 -13.38
N ALA A 4 -19.37 -16.50 -13.76
CA ALA A 4 -18.61 -17.67 -13.33
C ALA A 4 -17.12 -17.57 -13.68
N LYS A 5 -16.80 -17.00 -14.85
CA LYS A 5 -15.42 -16.69 -15.27
C LYS A 5 -14.75 -15.71 -14.30
N ARG A 6 -15.38 -14.56 -14.00
CA ARG A 6 -14.83 -13.57 -13.07
C ARG A 6 -14.67 -14.12 -11.64
N LYS A 7 -15.57 -14.99 -11.20
CA LYS A 7 -15.43 -15.69 -9.91
C LYS A 7 -14.17 -16.56 -9.86
N ARG A 8 -13.92 -17.34 -10.92
CA ARG A 8 -12.73 -18.19 -11.02
C ARG A 8 -11.45 -17.37 -11.06
N GLU A 9 -11.37 -16.37 -11.94
CA GLU A 9 -10.21 -15.49 -12.05
C GLU A 9 -9.89 -14.75 -10.75
N ARG A 10 -10.91 -14.24 -10.05
CA ARG A 10 -10.72 -13.62 -8.73
C ARG A 10 -10.14 -14.61 -7.72
N LYS A 11 -10.61 -15.87 -7.72
CA LYS A 11 -10.10 -16.90 -6.82
C LYS A 11 -8.63 -17.22 -7.11
N GLU A 12 -8.26 -17.32 -8.38
CA GLU A 12 -6.86 -17.50 -8.81
C GLU A 12 -6.00 -16.31 -8.41
N LEU A 13 -6.48 -15.07 -8.59
CA LEU A 13 -5.79 -13.86 -8.17
C LEU A 13 -5.57 -13.81 -6.65
N VAL A 14 -6.57 -14.19 -5.86
CA VAL A 14 -6.44 -14.30 -4.39
C VAL A 14 -5.40 -15.35 -4.01
N ALA A 15 -5.43 -16.54 -4.63
CA ALA A 15 -4.47 -17.60 -4.35
C ALA A 15 -3.03 -17.17 -4.71
N ASN A 16 -2.85 -16.55 -5.88
CA ASN A 16 -1.57 -16.02 -6.34
C ASN A 16 -1.02 -14.97 -5.38
N LEU A 17 -1.88 -14.09 -4.86
CA LEU A 17 -1.48 -13.07 -3.89
C LEU A 17 -1.11 -13.69 -2.54
N LEU A 18 -1.87 -14.66 -2.04
CA LEU A 18 -1.56 -15.36 -0.78
C LEU A 18 -0.26 -16.17 -0.83
N ALA A 19 0.17 -16.60 -2.02
CA ALA A 19 1.44 -17.28 -2.21
C ALA A 19 2.68 -16.38 -2.11
N GLN A 20 2.51 -15.05 -2.05
CA GLN A 20 3.61 -14.08 -1.91
C GLN A 20 3.93 -13.82 -0.43
N ASP A 21 4.96 -13.03 -0.11
CA ASP A 21 5.40 -12.77 1.28
C ASP A 21 5.09 -11.36 1.81
N TRP A 22 4.10 -10.66 1.27
CA TRP A 22 3.74 -9.33 1.75
C TRP A 22 3.24 -9.32 3.20
N ASN A 23 3.54 -8.24 3.91
CA ASN A 23 3.24 -8.04 5.32
C ASN A 23 2.75 -6.61 5.66
N VAL A 24 2.59 -5.76 4.65
CA VAL A 24 2.00 -4.42 4.73
C VAL A 24 0.80 -4.35 3.81
N PHE A 25 -0.27 -3.72 4.30
CA PHE A 25 -1.43 -3.33 3.51
C PHE A 25 -1.51 -1.80 3.50
N GLY A 26 -1.98 -1.23 2.40
CA GLY A 26 -2.23 0.19 2.39
C GLY A 26 -3.30 0.63 1.42
N THR A 27 -3.71 1.87 1.64
CA THR A 27 -4.59 2.65 0.78
C THR A 27 -3.82 3.90 0.36
N LEU A 28 -4.02 4.34 -0.89
CA LEU A 28 -3.52 5.59 -1.46
C LEU A 28 -4.74 6.34 -2.00
N LYS A 29 -5.29 7.21 -1.15
CA LYS A 29 -6.45 8.06 -1.44
C LYS A 29 -6.02 9.45 -1.84
N PHE A 30 -6.83 10.09 -2.68
CA PHE A 30 -6.69 11.51 -3.00
C PHE A 30 -7.71 12.33 -2.21
N ILE A 31 -7.39 13.59 -1.88
CA ILE A 31 -8.29 14.52 -1.15
C ILE A 31 -9.64 14.63 -1.86
N ASN A 32 -9.61 14.68 -3.18
CA ASN A 32 -10.79 14.62 -4.02
C ASN A 32 -10.51 13.69 -5.21
N GLY A 33 -10.80 12.40 -5.00
CA GLY A 33 -10.67 11.36 -6.03
C GLY A 33 -11.50 11.63 -7.29
N ARG A 34 -12.56 12.45 -7.17
CA ARG A 34 -13.45 12.80 -8.29
C ARG A 34 -12.88 13.84 -9.24
N THR A 35 -12.07 14.77 -8.72
CA THR A 35 -11.52 15.86 -9.52
C THR A 35 -10.13 15.57 -10.06
N ILE A 36 -9.40 14.64 -9.45
CA ILE A 36 -8.16 14.15 -10.05
C ILE A 36 -8.48 13.12 -11.13
N GLY A 37 -8.40 13.54 -12.40
CA GLY A 37 -8.59 12.63 -13.52
C GLY A 37 -7.61 11.45 -13.45
N ARG A 38 -8.03 10.27 -13.95
CA ARG A 38 -7.27 9.01 -13.89
C ARG A 38 -5.82 9.13 -14.37
N HIS A 39 -5.57 9.92 -15.42
CA HIS A 39 -4.22 10.19 -15.91
C HIS A 39 -3.35 10.92 -14.86
N GLY A 40 -3.89 11.95 -14.22
CA GLY A 40 -3.20 12.69 -13.15
C GLY A 40 -2.96 11.81 -11.92
N ALA A 41 -3.96 11.01 -11.53
CA ALA A 41 -3.84 10.06 -10.45
C ALA A 41 -2.74 9.02 -10.72
N ASN A 42 -2.71 8.44 -11.93
CA ASN A 42 -1.68 7.47 -12.30
C ASN A 42 -0.28 8.09 -12.23
N LYS A 43 -0.12 9.31 -12.75
CA LYS A 43 1.16 10.04 -12.68
C LYS A 43 1.63 10.23 -11.24
N LEU A 44 0.74 10.65 -10.33
CA LEU A 44 1.08 10.82 -8.90
C LEU A 44 1.44 9.47 -8.24
N LEU A 45 0.73 8.39 -8.56
CA LEU A 45 1.04 7.07 -8.01
C LEU A 45 2.42 6.56 -8.46
N HIS A 46 2.75 6.72 -9.75
CA HIS A 46 4.09 6.41 -10.27
C HIS A 46 5.16 7.26 -9.57
N GLN A 47 4.92 8.55 -9.37
CA GLN A 47 5.85 9.44 -8.67
C GLN A 47 6.03 9.04 -7.20
N TYR A 48 4.95 8.67 -6.51
CA TYR A 48 4.99 8.17 -5.13
C TYR A 48 5.85 6.91 -5.04
N TRP A 49 5.58 5.90 -5.87
CA TRP A 49 6.33 4.66 -5.83
C TRP A 49 7.80 4.84 -6.20
N ASN A 50 8.11 5.68 -7.20
CA ASN A 50 9.49 6.05 -7.51
C ASN A 50 10.18 6.75 -6.34
N LYS A 51 9.46 7.60 -5.59
CA LYS A 51 9.97 8.25 -4.38
C LYS A 51 10.24 7.21 -3.28
N VAL A 52 9.31 6.29 -3.04
CA VAL A 52 9.45 5.17 -2.10
C VAL A 52 10.69 4.33 -2.43
N ASP A 53 10.81 3.86 -3.67
CA ASP A 53 11.94 3.03 -4.11
C ASP A 53 13.28 3.76 -3.91
N ARG A 54 13.35 5.06 -4.22
CA ARG A 54 14.55 5.88 -3.99
C ARG A 54 14.84 6.13 -2.52
N THR A 55 13.81 6.26 -1.67
CA THR A 55 13.98 6.41 -0.23
C THR A 55 14.70 5.20 0.34
N PHE A 56 14.26 3.99 -0.01
CA PHE A 56 14.85 2.75 0.52
C PHE A 56 16.16 2.35 -0.18
N PHE A 57 16.27 2.48 -1.50
CA PHE A 57 17.39 1.89 -2.26
C PHE A 57 18.29 2.91 -2.97
N GLY A 58 17.97 4.21 -2.90
CA GLY A 58 18.77 5.27 -3.53
C GLY A 58 18.89 5.06 -5.05
N ASN A 59 20.12 5.12 -5.57
CA ASN A 59 20.36 4.95 -7.02
C ASN A 59 20.16 3.51 -7.50
N ALA A 60 20.18 2.51 -6.62
CA ALA A 60 19.94 1.11 -7.00
C ALA A 60 18.51 0.91 -7.53
N ALA A 61 17.54 1.72 -7.08
CA ALA A 61 16.18 1.70 -7.60
C ALA A 61 16.08 1.91 -9.11
N HIS A 62 16.94 2.77 -9.66
CA HIS A 62 17.00 3.03 -11.10
C HIS A 62 18.04 2.16 -11.79
N ARG A 63 19.27 2.12 -11.27
CA ARG A 63 20.42 1.48 -11.94
C ARG A 63 20.37 -0.05 -11.91
N GLN A 64 19.80 -0.62 -10.85
CA GLN A 64 19.74 -2.06 -10.61
C GLN A 64 18.30 -2.57 -10.57
N LYS A 65 17.31 -1.69 -10.80
CA LYS A 65 15.88 -1.98 -10.73
C LYS A 65 15.43 -2.59 -9.39
N VAL A 66 16.12 -2.26 -8.29
CA VAL A 66 15.73 -2.70 -6.93
C VAL A 66 14.56 -1.85 -6.44
N ARG A 67 13.35 -2.43 -6.45
CA ARG A 67 12.12 -1.73 -6.03
C ARG A 67 11.42 -2.50 -4.91
N VAL A 68 10.61 -1.81 -4.11
CA VAL A 68 9.86 -2.47 -3.04
C VAL A 68 8.81 -3.39 -3.65
N PRO A 69 8.79 -4.70 -3.32
CA PRO A 69 7.77 -5.62 -3.82
C PRO A 69 6.38 -5.21 -3.36
N ARG A 70 5.47 -5.06 -4.31
CA ARG A 70 4.11 -4.54 -4.11
C ARG A 70 3.15 -5.04 -5.18
N TRP A 71 1.88 -5.18 -4.80
CA TRP A 71 0.76 -5.52 -5.67
C TRP A 71 -0.31 -4.45 -5.48
N CYS A 72 -0.58 -3.69 -6.54
CA CYS A 72 -1.45 -2.51 -6.50
C CYS A 72 -2.80 -2.81 -7.18
N PHE A 73 -3.90 -2.39 -6.56
CA PHE A 73 -5.25 -2.70 -6.98
C PHE A 73 -6.11 -1.43 -7.08
N ALA A 74 -6.73 -1.20 -8.24
CA ALA A 74 -7.63 -0.09 -8.49
C ALA A 74 -8.98 -0.28 -7.81
N HIS A 75 -9.44 0.75 -7.09
CA HIS A 75 -10.79 0.83 -6.54
C HIS A 75 -11.42 2.18 -6.91
N ASP A 76 -12.63 2.16 -7.46
CA ASP A 76 -13.31 3.38 -7.93
C ASP A 76 -14.42 3.89 -6.99
N GLY A 77 -14.52 3.34 -5.77
CA GLY A 77 -15.63 3.64 -4.86
C GLY A 77 -17.00 3.16 -5.40
N SER A 78 -18.06 3.40 -4.65
CA SER A 78 -19.41 2.89 -4.96
C SER A 78 -20.04 3.53 -6.21
N ASP A 79 -19.59 4.72 -6.59
CA ASP A 79 -20.12 5.52 -7.70
C ASP A 79 -19.16 5.70 -8.87
N SER A 80 -18.05 4.95 -8.88
CA SER A 80 -17.01 4.97 -9.93
C SER A 80 -16.23 6.28 -10.10
N GLU A 81 -16.45 7.27 -9.23
CA GLU A 81 -15.79 8.57 -9.33
C GLU A 81 -14.68 8.76 -8.30
N ASN A 82 -14.52 7.85 -7.34
CA ASN A 82 -13.52 7.97 -6.29
C ASN A 82 -12.37 7.01 -6.53
N PHE A 83 -11.55 7.29 -7.56
CA PHE A 83 -10.36 6.48 -7.83
C PHE A 83 -9.38 6.54 -6.65
N HIS A 84 -9.01 5.37 -6.14
CA HIS A 84 -7.94 5.18 -5.16
C HIS A 84 -7.30 3.82 -5.39
N VAL A 85 -6.10 3.65 -4.85
CA VAL A 85 -5.36 2.39 -4.95
C VAL A 85 -5.26 1.75 -3.58
N HIS A 86 -5.55 0.46 -3.50
CA HIS A 86 -5.11 -0.36 -2.39
C HIS A 86 -3.91 -1.20 -2.79
N PHE A 87 -3.05 -1.55 -1.84
CA PHE A 87 -1.89 -2.38 -2.14
C PHE A 87 -1.56 -3.36 -1.03
N ALA A 88 -0.92 -4.46 -1.41
CA ALA A 88 -0.12 -5.30 -0.53
C ALA A 88 1.37 -5.06 -0.82
N LEU A 89 2.22 -5.08 0.19
CA LEU A 89 3.64 -4.75 0.09
C LEU A 89 4.47 -5.62 1.04
N LEU A 90 5.66 -6.03 0.60
CA LEU A 90 6.67 -6.59 1.50
C LEU A 90 7.51 -5.45 2.06
N ALA A 91 7.54 -5.31 3.38
CA ALA A 91 8.26 -4.24 4.06
C ALA A 91 9.73 -4.21 3.62
N PRO A 92 10.26 -3.04 3.20
CA PRO A 92 11.64 -2.92 2.72
C PRO A 92 12.68 -2.82 3.84
N ILE A 93 12.23 -2.86 5.10
CA ILE A 93 13.05 -2.91 6.31
C ILE A 93 12.40 -3.84 7.34
N LYS A 94 13.20 -4.43 8.23
CA LYS A 94 12.73 -5.37 9.27
C LYS A 94 11.68 -4.80 10.22
N ASP A 95 11.79 -3.53 10.59
CA ASP A 95 10.79 -2.85 11.42
C ASP A 95 9.57 -2.44 10.57
N ILE A 96 8.55 -3.30 10.57
CA ILE A 96 7.34 -3.16 9.74
C ILE A 96 6.55 -1.90 10.14
N ASP A 97 6.48 -1.57 11.43
CA ASP A 97 5.76 -0.39 11.90
C ASP A 97 6.45 0.88 11.40
N HIS A 98 7.78 0.92 11.50
CA HIS A 98 8.56 2.02 10.98
C HIS A 98 8.44 2.12 9.45
N ALA A 99 8.46 0.99 8.73
CA ALA A 99 8.20 0.97 7.29
C ALA A 99 6.84 1.62 6.95
N CYS A 100 5.78 1.25 7.68
CA CYS A 100 4.45 1.85 7.51
C CYS A 100 4.46 3.36 7.81
N CYS A 101 5.14 3.79 8.87
CA CYS A 101 5.26 5.21 9.20
C CYS A 101 5.96 6.01 8.08
N ILE A 102 7.04 5.47 7.50
CA ILE A 102 7.76 6.09 6.39
C ILE A 102 6.86 6.20 5.16
N LEU A 103 6.16 5.11 4.81
CA LEU A 103 5.28 5.07 3.64
C LEU A 103 4.13 6.09 3.75
N ASN A 104 3.51 6.18 4.94
CA ASN A 104 2.47 7.16 5.25
C ASN A 104 3.01 8.59 5.18
N ALA A 105 4.13 8.86 5.84
CA ALA A 105 4.75 10.18 5.82
C ALA A 105 5.13 10.61 4.40
N VAL A 106 5.68 9.70 3.58
CA VAL A 106 6.03 10.00 2.19
C VAL A 106 4.78 10.29 1.34
N TRP A 107 3.66 9.62 1.60
CA TRP A 107 2.39 9.85 0.90
C TRP A 107 1.77 11.20 1.26
N ASP A 108 1.69 11.51 2.55
CA ASP A 108 1.09 12.75 3.06
C ASP A 108 1.86 13.99 2.57
N GLN A 109 3.19 13.89 2.50
CA GLN A 109 4.04 14.95 1.96
C GLN A 109 4.11 14.97 0.43
N HIS A 110 3.53 13.99 -0.26
CA HIS A 110 3.82 13.76 -1.68
C HIS A 110 3.31 14.88 -2.59
N HIS A 111 2.05 15.29 -2.39
CA HIS A 111 1.39 16.26 -3.24
C HIS A 111 0.15 16.83 -2.56
N ARG A 112 -0.21 18.08 -2.85
CA ARG A 112 -1.44 18.72 -2.31
C ARG A 112 -2.77 18.01 -2.62
N GLN A 113 -2.76 16.96 -3.45
CA GLN A 113 -3.95 16.17 -3.79
C GLN A 113 -3.94 14.80 -3.11
N THR A 114 -2.83 14.36 -2.51
CA THR A 114 -2.82 13.12 -1.73
C THR A 114 -3.55 13.33 -0.41
N ALA A 115 -4.32 12.33 0.01
CA ALA A 115 -5.10 12.43 1.22
C ALA A 115 -4.20 12.40 2.47
N PRO A 116 -4.53 13.19 3.50
CA PRO A 116 -3.82 13.18 4.77
C PRO A 116 -4.00 11.87 5.55
N LEU A 117 -3.20 11.70 6.61
CA LEU A 117 -3.13 10.48 7.43
C LEU A 117 -4.47 10.02 8.03
N ASP A 118 -5.38 10.94 8.33
CA ASP A 118 -6.73 10.65 8.85
C ASP A 118 -7.61 9.97 7.80
N LYS A 119 -7.33 10.20 6.52
CA LYS A 119 -8.07 9.67 5.37
C LYS A 119 -7.33 8.58 4.62
N ASN A 120 -6.04 8.34 4.94
CA ASN A 120 -5.16 7.40 4.26
C ASN A 120 -4.44 6.48 5.24
N TRP A 121 -4.51 5.17 5.03
CA TRP A 121 -3.95 4.20 5.97
C TRP A 121 -2.99 3.24 5.29
N ILE A 122 -1.78 3.12 5.83
CA ILE A 122 -0.79 2.10 5.49
C ILE A 122 -0.36 1.44 6.80
N THR A 123 -0.59 0.14 6.94
CA THR A 123 -0.48 -0.59 8.21
C THR A 123 0.17 -1.96 8.01
N PRO A 124 0.72 -2.56 9.07
CA PRO A 124 1.03 -3.98 9.07
C PRO A 124 -0.23 -4.80 8.77
N VAL A 125 -0.04 -6.00 8.25
CA VAL A 125 -1.14 -6.94 8.00
C VAL A 125 -1.44 -7.76 9.25
N TRP A 126 -2.72 -7.84 9.60
CA TRP A 126 -3.22 -8.75 10.64
C TRP A 126 -3.71 -10.07 10.06
N ASP A 127 -4.57 -10.01 9.04
CA ASP A 127 -5.13 -11.18 8.36
C ASP A 127 -4.88 -11.07 6.85
N ARG A 128 -4.04 -11.96 6.32
CA ARG A 128 -3.70 -11.97 4.90
C ARG A 128 -4.87 -12.41 4.03
N SER A 129 -5.71 -13.32 4.50
CA SER A 129 -6.88 -13.79 3.75
C SER A 129 -7.93 -12.68 3.62
N GLU A 130 -8.19 -11.93 4.70
CA GLU A 130 -9.09 -10.79 4.67
C GLU A 130 -8.56 -9.69 3.73
N VAL A 131 -7.29 -9.32 3.87
CA VAL A 131 -6.65 -8.32 3.01
C VAL A 131 -6.68 -8.75 1.53
N ALA A 132 -6.35 -10.00 1.20
CA ALA A 132 -6.37 -10.47 -0.19
C ALA A 132 -7.79 -10.46 -0.79
N SER A 133 -8.80 -10.85 0.00
CA SER A 133 -10.20 -10.75 -0.41
C SER A 133 -10.62 -9.30 -0.65
N TYR A 134 -10.22 -8.39 0.24
CA TYR A 134 -10.53 -6.97 0.16
C TYR A 134 -9.87 -6.28 -1.04
N LEU A 135 -8.58 -6.53 -1.27
CA LEU A 135 -7.82 -5.98 -2.40
C LEU A 135 -8.48 -6.32 -3.74
N THR A 136 -8.95 -7.55 -3.88
CA THR A 136 -9.55 -8.09 -5.10
C THR A 136 -11.07 -7.85 -5.18
N ARG A 137 -11.67 -7.09 -4.27
CA ARG A 137 -13.13 -6.95 -4.19
C ARG A 137 -13.74 -6.32 -5.44
N GLU A 138 -13.03 -5.43 -6.13
CA GLU A 138 -13.53 -4.70 -7.31
C GLU A 138 -13.45 -5.51 -8.61
N TYR A 139 -12.90 -6.74 -8.54
CA TYR A 139 -12.72 -7.62 -9.71
C TYR A 139 -14.03 -7.97 -10.40
N TRP A 140 -15.15 -8.01 -9.66
CA TRP A 140 -16.47 -8.25 -10.27
C TRP A 140 -16.85 -7.18 -11.28
N ARG A 141 -16.36 -5.94 -11.13
CA ARG A 141 -16.66 -4.77 -11.96
C ARG A 141 -15.56 -4.55 -12.99
N LEU A 142 -14.32 -4.40 -12.53
CA LEU A 142 -13.17 -4.01 -13.35
C LEU A 142 -12.48 -5.20 -14.06
N GLY A 143 -12.71 -6.44 -13.62
CA GLY A 143 -12.01 -7.61 -14.14
C GLY A 143 -10.50 -7.47 -13.97
N SER A 144 -9.73 -7.82 -14.99
CA SER A 144 -8.27 -7.74 -14.95
C SER A 144 -7.75 -6.32 -14.69
N ALA A 145 -8.50 -5.27 -15.03
CA ALA A 145 -8.13 -3.89 -14.73
C ALA A 145 -8.15 -3.54 -13.24
N THR A 146 -8.61 -4.45 -12.35
CA THR A 146 -8.41 -4.30 -10.91
C THR A 146 -6.92 -4.37 -10.55
N LEU A 147 -6.12 -5.25 -11.16
CA LEU A 147 -4.69 -5.32 -10.90
C LEU A 147 -3.96 -4.25 -11.73
N LEU A 148 -3.16 -3.43 -11.08
CA LEU A 148 -2.38 -2.37 -11.71
C LEU A 148 -0.95 -2.87 -11.92
N ASP A 149 -0.72 -3.57 -13.03
CA ASP A 149 0.56 -4.19 -13.36
C ASP A 149 1.70 -3.15 -13.45
N ASP A 150 1.40 -1.94 -13.93
CA ASP A 150 2.37 -0.87 -14.09
C ASP A 150 2.85 -0.26 -12.76
N LEU A 151 2.03 -0.33 -11.72
CA LEU A 151 2.37 0.11 -10.36
C LEU A 151 2.91 -1.04 -9.48
N SER A 152 2.65 -2.28 -9.87
CA SER A 152 3.06 -3.48 -9.15
C SER A 152 4.52 -3.84 -9.45
N TRP A 153 5.15 -4.54 -8.53
CA TRP A 153 6.52 -5.04 -8.68
C TRP A 153 6.73 -6.27 -7.81
N ASN A 154 7.26 -7.35 -8.35
CA ASN A 154 7.67 -8.54 -7.58
C ASN A 154 9.08 -9.03 -7.95
N GLY A 155 9.86 -8.20 -8.65
CA GLY A 155 11.18 -8.56 -9.16
C GLY A 155 12.33 -8.42 -8.16
N THR A 156 12.06 -7.96 -6.93
CA THR A 156 13.07 -7.84 -5.87
C THR A 156 12.81 -8.88 -4.80
N ALA A 157 13.79 -9.74 -4.53
CA ALA A 157 13.72 -10.68 -3.41
C ALA A 157 13.92 -9.95 -2.07
N GLY A 158 13.36 -10.52 -0.98
CA GLY A 158 13.56 -9.99 0.37
C GLY A 158 15.04 -9.92 0.78
N GLU A 159 15.81 -10.94 0.41
CA GLU A 159 17.27 -11.01 0.65
C GLU A 159 18.02 -9.84 -0.01
N THR A 160 17.63 -9.47 -1.24
CA THR A 160 18.20 -8.31 -1.94
C THR A 160 17.91 -7.01 -1.20
N MET A 161 16.73 -6.86 -0.60
CA MET A 161 16.39 -5.67 0.18
C MET A 161 17.18 -5.59 1.49
N ALA A 162 17.39 -6.73 2.15
CA ALA A 162 18.11 -6.78 3.44
C ALA A 162 19.54 -6.23 3.35
N VAL A 163 20.20 -6.34 2.19
CA VAL A 163 21.54 -5.75 1.95
C VAL A 163 21.56 -4.23 2.11
N PHE A 164 20.41 -3.56 1.95
CA PHE A 164 20.30 -2.10 2.06
C PHE A 164 20.01 -1.61 3.48
N GLU A 165 19.79 -2.48 4.46
CA GLU A 165 19.55 -2.11 5.87
C GLU A 165 20.81 -1.63 6.58
N HIS A 166 21.38 -0.52 6.10
CA HIS A 166 22.61 0.07 6.57
C HIS A 166 22.47 1.59 6.75
N ALA A 167 23.45 2.24 7.37
CA ALA A 167 23.40 3.67 7.73
C ALA A 167 23.01 4.62 6.56
N GLN A 168 23.44 4.34 5.32
CA GLN A 168 23.07 5.19 4.18
C GLN A 168 21.57 5.13 3.84
N GLN A 169 20.88 4.01 4.08
CA GLN A 169 19.44 3.89 3.90
C GLN A 169 18.72 4.70 4.99
N GLN A 170 19.16 4.57 6.24
CA GLN A 170 18.63 5.36 7.35
C GLN A 170 18.76 6.88 7.09
N ALA A 171 19.91 7.32 6.58
CA ALA A 171 20.11 8.73 6.20
C ALA A 171 19.16 9.18 5.07
N ARG A 172 18.81 8.31 4.11
CA ARG A 172 17.81 8.62 3.08
C ARG A 172 16.40 8.69 3.66
N ILE A 173 16.04 7.74 4.52
CA ILE A 173 14.76 7.72 5.23
C ILE A 173 14.55 9.01 6.01
N GLN A 174 15.52 9.42 6.83
CA GLN A 174 15.45 10.65 7.63
C GLN A 174 15.30 11.93 6.79
N ARG A 175 15.86 11.96 5.57
CA ARG A 175 15.68 13.07 4.64
C ARG A 175 14.32 13.04 3.92
N ALA A 176 13.78 11.85 3.68
CA ALA A 176 12.51 11.67 2.97
C ALA A 176 11.29 11.88 3.87
N ALA A 177 11.42 11.56 5.16
CA ALA A 177 10.41 11.78 6.17
C ALA A 177 11.08 12.42 7.39
N SER A 178 10.85 13.73 7.57
CA SER A 178 11.44 14.44 8.71
C SER A 178 10.92 13.85 10.04
N PRO A 179 11.66 14.03 11.16
CA PRO A 179 11.23 13.49 12.45
C PRO A 179 9.83 13.92 12.88
N ILE A 180 9.34 15.09 12.46
CA ILE A 180 7.99 15.57 12.77
C ILE A 180 6.95 14.70 12.06
N TRP A 181 7.11 14.48 10.75
CA TRP A 181 6.21 13.66 9.95
C TRP A 181 6.22 12.19 10.39
N LEU A 182 7.39 11.67 10.75
CA LEU A 182 7.49 10.30 11.28
C LEU A 182 6.74 10.15 12.60
N ARG A 183 6.84 11.14 13.52
CA ARG A 183 6.06 11.12 14.77
C ARG A 183 4.56 11.18 14.52
N GLN A 184 4.10 12.03 13.60
CA GLN A 184 2.69 12.11 13.22
C GLN A 184 2.19 10.80 12.61
N ALA A 185 2.96 10.21 11.68
CA ALA A 185 2.63 8.92 11.09
C ALA A 185 2.62 7.79 12.13
N GLN A 186 3.54 7.83 13.10
CA GLN A 186 3.56 6.87 14.21
C GLN A 186 2.34 7.00 15.13
N GLN A 187 1.91 8.23 15.43
CA GLN A 187 0.72 8.48 16.22
C GLN A 187 -0.54 7.99 15.48
N ALA A 188 -0.68 8.36 14.20
CA ALA A 188 -1.80 7.90 13.37
C ALA A 188 -1.84 6.37 13.24
N LEU A 189 -0.68 5.73 13.09
CA LEU A 189 -0.60 4.26 13.05
C LEU A 189 -1.08 3.65 14.37
N LYS A 190 -0.65 4.18 15.53
CA LYS A 190 -1.12 3.69 16.84
C LYS A 190 -2.64 3.81 16.99
N GLU A 191 -3.21 4.93 16.59
CA GLU A 191 -4.67 5.15 16.61
C GLU A 191 -5.40 4.16 15.70
N GLN A 192 -4.89 3.92 14.49
CA GLN A 192 -5.46 2.93 13.56
C GLN A 192 -5.41 1.51 14.13
N LYS A 193 -4.29 1.12 14.77
CA LYS A 193 -4.16 -0.17 15.45
C LYS A 193 -5.17 -0.30 16.58
N ALA A 194 -5.33 0.73 17.40
CA ALA A 194 -6.29 0.75 18.50
C ALA A 194 -7.73 0.59 17.98
N HIS A 195 -8.10 1.35 16.95
CA HIS A 195 -9.43 1.25 16.34
C HIS A 195 -9.72 -0.14 15.76
N TYR A 196 -8.73 -0.76 15.11
CA TYR A 196 -8.88 -2.12 14.59
C TYR A 196 -9.05 -3.15 15.72
N LEU A 197 -8.28 -3.03 16.80
CA LEU A 197 -8.40 -3.90 17.96
C LEU A 197 -9.74 -3.74 18.68
N GLU A 198 -10.23 -2.51 18.85
CA GLU A 198 -11.56 -2.25 19.42
C GLU A 198 -12.67 -2.86 18.56
N LYS A 199 -12.62 -2.64 17.24
CA LYS A 199 -13.58 -3.22 16.31
C LYS A 199 -13.56 -4.75 16.36
N ASN A 200 -12.37 -5.36 16.35
CA ASN A 200 -12.25 -6.81 16.42
C ASN A 200 -12.63 -7.39 17.79
N ALA A 201 -12.36 -6.68 18.88
CA ALA A 201 -12.84 -7.08 20.19
C ALA A 201 -14.38 -7.12 20.21
N LEU A 202 -15.04 -6.09 19.69
CA LEU A 202 -16.51 -6.07 19.54
C LEU A 202 -17.01 -7.24 18.68
N PHE A 203 -16.32 -7.56 17.57
CA PHE A 203 -16.67 -8.71 16.72
C PHE A 203 -16.45 -10.09 17.37
N VAL A 204 -15.51 -10.23 18.32
CA VAL A 204 -15.28 -11.47 19.07
C VAL A 204 -16.39 -11.69 20.11
N TRP A 205 -16.82 -10.63 20.81
CA TRP A 205 -17.93 -10.68 21.78
C TRP A 205 -19.28 -10.99 21.14
N GLU A 206 -19.52 -10.58 19.89
CA GLU A 206 -20.76 -10.91 19.15
C GLU A 206 -20.83 -12.37 18.63
N ARG A 207 -19.74 -13.13 18.74
CA ARG A 207 -19.66 -14.55 18.30
C ARG A 207 -19.46 -15.55 19.44
N SER A 208 -19.33 -15.09 20.69
CA SER A 208 -19.22 -15.90 21.91
C SER A 208 -20.55 -15.98 22.65
#